data_AF-A0A972GPS2-F1
#
_entry.id   AF-A0A972GPS2-F1
#
_cell.length_a   1.000
_cell.length_b   1.000
_cell.length_c   1.000
_cell.angle_alpha   90.00
_cell.angle_beta   90.00
_cell.angle_gamma   90.00
#
_symmetry.space_group_name_H-M   'P 1'
#
loop_
_entity.id
_entity.type
_entity.pdbx_description
1 polymer ?
#
loop_
_entity_poly.entity_id
_entity_poly.type
_entity_poly.pdbx_seq_one_letter_code
_entity_poly.pdbx_strand_id
1 'polypeptide(L)'
;MKGYPIKSAACPLQLHWADQFVNESERSVDDEDAATVAQMVLFYASLQLEIMFPPANFPLDQLEITASKDWLLASEGEIVQASMERDPQANGRLLQLSLYTVRLTDPSTLSFEESTELRMYAGPYIRCARERLHLLARQWFH
;
A
#
# COMPACT_ATOMS: atom_id res chain seq x y z
N MET A 1 -23.47 -31.20 -16.92
CA MET A 1 -23.47 -30.31 -15.75
C MET A 1 -22.90 -28.97 -16.20
N LYS A 2 -23.71 -27.91 -16.26
CA LYS A 2 -23.24 -26.55 -16.55
C LYS A 2 -22.73 -25.96 -15.24
N GLY A 3 -21.42 -25.71 -15.15
CA GLY A 3 -20.83 -25.00 -14.03
C GLY A 3 -21.34 -23.56 -14.03
N TYR A 4 -21.93 -23.13 -12.92
CA TYR A 4 -22.24 -21.72 -12.72
C TYR A 4 -20.91 -20.97 -12.53
N PRO A 5 -20.67 -19.85 -13.22
CA PRO A 5 -19.58 -18.98 -12.85
C PRO A 5 -19.93 -18.39 -11.49
N ILE A 6 -19.16 -18.73 -10.47
CA ILE A 6 -19.17 -18.01 -9.21
C ILE A 6 -18.62 -16.63 -9.54
N LYS A 7 -19.51 -15.69 -9.87
CA LYS A 7 -19.19 -14.26 -9.76
C LYS A 7 -18.85 -14.06 -8.28
N SER A 8 -17.56 -14.03 -7.98
CA SER A 8 -17.07 -13.64 -6.66
C SER A 8 -17.40 -12.17 -6.49
N ALA A 9 -18.64 -11.88 -6.08
CA ALA A 9 -18.94 -10.62 -5.44
C ALA A 9 -18.01 -10.55 -4.24
N ALA A 10 -17.01 -9.66 -4.23
CA ALA A 10 -16.36 -9.41 -2.95
C ALA A 10 -17.46 -9.01 -1.99
N CYS A 11 -17.45 -9.71 -0.87
CA CYS A 11 -18.46 -9.53 0.14
C CYS A 11 -18.35 -8.07 0.60
N PRO A 12 -19.45 -7.30 0.70
CA PRO A 12 -19.46 -5.97 1.31
C PRO A 12 -18.74 -5.92 2.66
N LEU A 13 -18.69 -7.07 3.35
CA LEU A 13 -17.85 -7.32 4.52
C LEU A 13 -16.36 -7.08 4.22
N GLN A 14 -15.76 -7.70 3.20
CA GLN A 14 -14.32 -7.56 2.90
C GLN A 14 -13.91 -6.09 2.65
N LEU A 15 -14.74 -5.33 1.94
CA LEU A 15 -14.55 -3.90 1.76
C LEU A 15 -14.63 -3.14 3.08
N HIS A 16 -15.61 -3.48 3.92
CA HIS A 16 -15.74 -2.89 5.25
C HIS A 16 -14.53 -3.17 6.15
N TRP A 17 -13.98 -4.39 6.13
CA TRP A 17 -12.78 -4.74 6.88
C TRP A 17 -11.54 -3.98 6.38
N ALA A 18 -11.38 -3.85 5.06
CA ALA A 18 -10.32 -3.03 4.49
C ALA A 18 -10.42 -1.58 4.96
N ASP A 19 -11.62 -1.01 4.99
CA ASP A 19 -11.85 0.37 5.47
C ASP A 19 -11.51 0.52 6.93
N GLN A 20 -11.95 -0.41 7.77
CA GLN A 20 -11.65 -0.38 9.20
C GLN A 20 -10.14 -0.45 9.43
N PHE A 21 -9.46 -1.38 8.76
CA PHE A 21 -8.01 -1.53 8.87
C PHE A 21 -7.26 -0.26 8.45
N VAL A 22 -7.70 0.38 7.36
CA VAL A 22 -7.07 1.63 6.90
C VAL A 22 -7.34 2.80 7.84
N ASN A 23 -8.57 2.93 8.33
CA ASN A 23 -8.92 3.97 9.29
C ASN A 23 -8.16 3.82 10.61
N GLU A 24 -7.93 2.59 11.05
CA GLU A 24 -7.14 2.30 12.25
C GLU A 24 -5.67 2.64 12.01
N SER A 25 -5.10 2.20 10.89
CA SER A 25 -3.72 2.53 10.49
C SER A 25 -3.49 4.03 10.35
N GLU A 26 -4.46 4.78 9.83
CA GLU A 26 -4.36 6.24 9.72
C GLU A 26 -4.35 6.91 11.10
N ARG A 27 -5.17 6.42 12.05
CA ARG A 27 -5.27 6.98 13.40
C ARG A 27 -4.06 6.66 14.27
N SER A 28 -3.45 5.50 14.06
CA SER A 28 -2.32 5.04 14.87
C SER A 28 -1.01 5.77 14.53
N VAL A 29 -0.91 6.46 13.38
CA VAL A 29 0.32 7.16 12.96
C VAL A 29 0.91 8.07 14.03
N ASP A 30 0.07 8.74 14.82
CA ASP A 30 0.51 9.68 15.85
C ASP A 30 0.98 8.98 17.14
N ASP A 31 0.48 7.77 17.41
CA ASP A 31 0.74 7.02 18.64
C ASP A 31 1.85 5.97 18.48
N GLU A 32 2.11 5.51 17.26
CA GLU A 32 3.10 4.47 16.96
C GLU A 32 4.54 5.01 16.93
N ASP A 33 5.53 4.13 17.01
CA ASP A 33 6.93 4.50 16.82
C ASP A 33 7.26 4.73 15.33
N ALA A 34 8.37 5.42 15.05
CA ALA A 34 8.75 5.79 13.69
C ALA A 34 9.01 4.59 12.77
N ALA A 35 9.53 3.47 13.29
CA ALA A 35 9.76 2.28 12.48
C ALA A 35 8.42 1.63 12.09
N THR A 36 7.48 1.57 13.02
CA THR A 36 6.11 1.10 12.75
C THR A 36 5.41 1.97 11.73
N VAL A 37 5.46 3.30 11.87
CA VAL A 37 4.88 4.23 10.89
C VAL A 37 5.52 4.06 9.51
N ALA A 38 6.85 3.92 9.44
CA ALA A 38 7.55 3.69 8.18
C ALA A 38 7.13 2.35 7.54
N GLN A 39 6.99 1.29 8.33
CA GLN A 39 6.52 -0.01 7.84
C GLN A 39 5.09 0.07 7.31
N MET A 40 4.21 0.82 7.99
CA MET A 40 2.85 1.06 7.51
C MET A 40 2.86 1.75 6.15
N VAL A 41 3.65 2.81 5.97
CA VAL A 41 3.77 3.50 4.68
C VAL A 41 4.21 2.54 3.58
N LEU A 42 5.23 1.71 3.84
CA LEU A 42 5.75 0.75 2.87
C LEU A 42 4.75 -0.37 2.56
N PHE A 43 3.97 -0.81 3.55
CA PHE A 43 2.87 -1.74 3.34
C PHE A 43 1.79 -1.14 2.43
N TYR A 44 1.38 0.11 2.65
CA TYR A 44 0.40 0.76 1.77
C TYR A 44 0.95 1.03 0.37
N ALA A 45 2.25 1.29 0.24
CA ALA A 45 2.92 1.39 -1.05
C ALA A 45 2.91 0.06 -1.81
N SER A 46 3.20 -1.06 -1.13
CA SER A 46 3.17 -2.39 -1.74
C SER A 46 1.76 -2.82 -2.11
N LEU A 47 0.77 -2.55 -1.26
CA LEU A 47 -0.63 -2.80 -1.54
C LEU A 47 -1.12 -2.00 -2.75
N GLN A 48 -0.67 -0.75 -2.88
CA GLN A 48 -0.99 0.05 -4.06
C GLN A 48 -0.38 -0.55 -5.33
N LEU A 49 0.87 -1.00 -5.29
CA LEU A 49 1.52 -1.67 -6.43
C LEU A 49 0.81 -2.97 -6.81
N GLU A 50 0.40 -3.77 -5.82
CA GLU A 50 -0.34 -5.03 -6.03
C GLU A 50 -1.64 -4.79 -6.80
N ILE A 51 -2.27 -3.63 -6.61
CA ILE A 51 -3.58 -3.36 -7.22
C ILE A 51 -3.43 -2.64 -8.55
N MET A 52 -2.41 -1.80 -8.71
CA MET A 52 -2.08 -1.19 -10.00
C MET A 52 -1.48 -2.20 -10.99
N PHE A 53 -0.74 -3.21 -10.48
CA PHE A 53 -0.02 -4.20 -11.26
C PHE A 53 -0.26 -5.61 -10.71
N PRO A 54 -1.51 -6.11 -10.77
CA PRO A 54 -1.87 -7.38 -10.16
C PRO A 54 -1.15 -8.56 -10.80
N PRO A 55 -0.90 -9.64 -10.04
CA PRO A 55 -0.25 -10.83 -10.55
C PRO A 55 -1.11 -11.51 -11.61
N ALA A 56 -0.46 -12.22 -12.54
CA ALA A 56 -1.11 -12.82 -13.72
C ALA A 56 -2.17 -13.89 -13.39
N ASN A 57 -2.21 -14.36 -12.13
CA ASN A 57 -3.20 -15.32 -11.65
C ASN A 57 -4.53 -14.67 -11.24
N PHE A 58 -4.63 -13.33 -11.27
CA PHE A 58 -5.88 -12.62 -11.07
C PHE A 58 -6.67 -12.58 -12.40
N PRO A 59 -7.91 -13.07 -12.45
CA PRO A 59 -8.71 -13.10 -13.68
C PRO A 59 -9.27 -11.71 -13.96
N LEU A 60 -8.44 -10.82 -14.49
CA LEU A 60 -8.85 -9.55 -15.07
C LEU A 60 -8.44 -9.59 -16.54
N ASP A 61 -9.42 -9.86 -17.42
CA ASP A 61 -9.28 -10.11 -18.86
C ASP A 61 -8.60 -8.96 -19.67
N GLN A 62 -8.04 -7.91 -19.05
CA GLN A 62 -7.58 -6.70 -19.74
C GLN A 62 -6.35 -5.99 -19.16
N LEU A 63 -5.56 -6.60 -18.27
CA LEU A 63 -4.28 -5.99 -17.85
C LEU A 63 -3.11 -6.68 -18.55
N GLU A 64 -2.45 -5.93 -19.44
CA GLU A 64 -1.28 -6.35 -20.18
C GLU A 64 -0.24 -6.98 -19.23
N ILE A 65 0.16 -8.21 -19.58
CA ILE A 65 1.06 -9.08 -18.84
C ILE A 65 2.43 -8.41 -18.73
N THR A 66 2.60 -7.55 -17.73
CA THR A 66 3.91 -7.19 -17.19
C THR A 66 4.24 -8.18 -16.08
N ALA A 67 5.51 -8.58 -15.99
CA ALA A 67 5.98 -9.69 -15.16
C ALA A 67 5.32 -9.70 -13.76
N SER A 68 4.55 -10.75 -13.52
CA SER A 68 3.80 -11.03 -12.30
C SER A 68 4.75 -11.09 -11.10
N LYS A 69 4.77 -10.03 -10.29
CA LYS A 69 5.48 -9.98 -9.01
C LYS A 69 4.45 -9.78 -7.91
N ASP A 70 4.53 -10.58 -6.86
CA ASP A 70 3.77 -10.36 -5.62
C ASP A 70 4.43 -9.22 -4.87
N TRP A 71 3.79 -8.05 -4.88
CA TRP A 71 4.34 -6.84 -4.28
C TRP A 71 4.23 -6.85 -2.76
N LEU A 72 3.27 -7.59 -2.20
CA LEU A 72 3.13 -7.74 -0.74
C LEU A 72 4.28 -8.55 -0.14
N LEU A 73 4.91 -9.41 -0.94
CA LEU A 73 6.10 -10.18 -0.56
C LEU A 73 7.42 -9.58 -1.08
N ALA A 74 7.37 -8.44 -1.77
CA ALA A 74 8.56 -7.76 -2.24
C ALA A 74 9.34 -7.14 -1.08
N SER A 75 10.66 -7.04 -1.24
CA SER A 75 11.46 -6.31 -0.26
C SER A 75 11.15 -4.82 -0.27
N GLU A 76 11.38 -4.14 0.85
CA GLU A 76 11.09 -2.71 1.02
C GLU A 76 11.80 -1.86 -0.04
N GLY A 77 13.03 -2.22 -0.38
CA GLY A 77 13.79 -1.51 -1.41
C GLY A 77 13.17 -1.63 -2.81
N GLU A 78 12.65 -2.81 -3.15
CA GLU A 78 11.98 -3.05 -4.43
C GLU A 78 10.62 -2.35 -4.48
N ILE A 79 9.90 -2.29 -3.35
CA ILE A 79 8.63 -1.55 -3.23
C ILE A 79 8.88 -0.07 -3.54
N VAL A 80 9.85 0.55 -2.85
CA VAL A 80 10.16 1.98 -3.07
C VAL A 80 10.59 2.25 -4.50
N GLN A 81 11.47 1.43 -5.07
CA GLN A 81 11.91 1.59 -6.45
C GLN A 81 10.72 1.50 -7.42
N ALA A 82 9.89 0.46 -7.30
CA ALA A 82 8.77 0.25 -8.19
C ALA A 82 7.70 1.33 -8.05
N SER A 83 7.41 1.81 -6.83
CA SER A 83 6.49 2.92 -6.60
C SER A 83 6.98 4.19 -7.30
N MET A 84 8.28 4.50 -7.21
CA MET A 84 8.86 5.67 -7.87
C MET A 84 8.88 5.56 -9.40
N GLU A 85 9.08 4.36 -9.94
CA GLU A 85 9.13 4.13 -11.39
C GLU A 85 7.74 4.08 -12.04
N ARG A 86 6.75 3.55 -11.31
CA ARG A 86 5.46 3.16 -11.90
C ARG A 86 4.28 4.05 -11.47
N ASP A 87 4.40 4.78 -10.37
CA ASP A 87 3.40 5.77 -9.94
C ASP A 87 3.98 7.19 -10.04
N PRO A 88 3.58 7.97 -11.06
CA PRO A 88 4.02 9.36 -11.22
C PRO A 88 3.62 10.28 -10.06
N GLN A 89 2.67 9.86 -9.23
CA GLN A 89 2.20 10.60 -8.05
C GLN A 89 2.79 10.06 -6.74
N ALA A 90 3.75 9.13 -6.80
CA ALA A 90 4.40 8.60 -5.62
C ALA A 90 5.09 9.71 -4.81
N ASN A 91 4.85 9.73 -3.49
CA ASN A 91 5.59 10.59 -2.59
C ASN A 91 7.00 10.02 -2.33
N GLY A 92 7.91 10.22 -3.30
CA GLY A 92 9.24 9.62 -3.27
C GLY A 92 10.06 9.98 -2.02
N ARG A 93 9.89 11.20 -1.49
CA ARG A 93 10.57 11.65 -0.27
C ARG A 93 10.11 10.83 0.94
N LEU A 94 8.80 10.69 1.13
CA LEU A 94 8.23 9.87 2.19
C LEU A 94 8.65 8.39 2.07
N LEU A 95 8.65 7.84 0.85
CA LEU A 95 9.02 6.44 0.61
C LEU A 95 10.50 6.19 0.92
N GLN A 96 11.39 7.08 0.51
CA GLN A 96 12.81 6.95 0.85
C GLN A 96 13.08 7.13 2.34
N LEU A 97 12.41 8.09 2.98
CA LEU A 97 12.51 8.27 4.43
C LEU A 97 12.00 7.04 5.18
N SER A 98 10.92 6.42 4.71
CA SER A 98 10.38 5.20 5.30
C SER A 98 11.38 4.04 5.13
N LEU A 99 11.95 3.87 3.93
CA LEU A 99 12.97 2.85 3.67
C LEU A 99 14.23 3.03 4.52
N TYR A 100 14.67 4.28 4.69
CA TYR A 100 15.78 4.60 5.58
C TYR A 100 15.44 4.22 7.02
N THR A 101 14.26 4.63 7.50
CA THR A 101 13.81 4.41 8.87
C THR A 101 13.72 2.92 9.22
N VAL A 102 13.13 2.09 8.36
CA VAL A 102 13.04 0.62 8.62
C VAL A 102 14.39 -0.09 8.58
N ARG A 103 15.40 0.50 7.92
CA ARG A 103 16.77 -0.03 7.87
C ARG A 103 17.64 0.43 9.04
N LEU A 104 17.17 1.38 9.85
CA LEU A 104 17.89 1.80 11.04
C LEU A 104 17.93 0.67 12.07
N THR A 105 19.13 0.37 12.57
CA THR A 105 19.30 -0.54 13.71
C THR A 105 18.96 0.16 15.03
N ASP A 106 19.05 1.49 15.07
CA ASP A 106 18.72 2.32 16.23
C ASP A 106 17.73 3.44 15.82
N PRO A 107 16.48 3.40 16.28
CA PRO A 107 15.46 4.41 15.98
C PRO A 107 15.83 5.83 16.44
N SER A 108 16.74 5.99 17.41
CA SER A 108 17.19 7.30 17.88
C SER A 108 18.08 8.05 16.89
N THR A 109 18.47 7.38 15.81
CA THR A 109 19.25 7.96 14.70
C THR A 109 18.42 8.92 13.85
N LEU A 110 17.09 8.80 13.89
CA LEU A 110 16.19 9.66 13.14
C LEU A 110 16.16 11.06 13.77
N SER A 111 16.31 12.11 12.95
CA SER A 111 16.19 13.48 13.46
C SER A 111 14.75 13.79 13.90
N PHE A 112 14.59 14.82 14.74
CA PHE A 112 13.26 15.31 15.09
C PHE A 112 12.48 15.78 13.86
N GLU A 113 13.14 16.45 12.91
CA GLU A 113 12.51 16.87 11.66
C GLU A 113 12.08 15.67 10.82
N GLU A 114 12.94 14.67 10.67
CA GLU A 114 12.64 13.44 9.92
C GLU A 114 11.47 12.67 10.56
N SER A 115 11.45 12.53 11.88
CA SER A 115 10.33 11.89 12.59
C SER A 115 9.02 12.66 12.40
N THR A 116 9.09 13.99 12.50
CA THR A 116 7.93 14.87 12.29
C THR A 116 7.43 14.76 10.86
N GLU A 117 8.34 14.75 9.89
CA GLU A 117 8.01 14.63 8.48
C GLU A 117 7.33 13.30 8.15
N LEU A 118 7.89 12.20 8.66
CA LEU A 118 7.34 10.86 8.48
C LEU A 118 5.88 10.81 8.95
N ARG A 119 5.61 11.28 10.17
CA ARG A 119 4.24 11.30 10.75
C ARG A 119 3.30 12.23 9.97
N MET A 120 3.77 13.43 9.65
CA MET A 120 2.99 14.45 8.94
C MET A 120 2.47 13.94 7.60
N TYR A 121 3.27 13.15 6.88
CA TYR A 121 2.92 12.67 5.54
C TYR A 121 2.36 11.24 5.52
N ALA A 122 2.60 10.41 6.54
CA ALA A 122 2.12 9.02 6.58
C ALA A 122 0.58 8.94 6.56
N GLY A 123 -0.11 9.65 7.45
CA GLY A 123 -1.59 9.62 7.50
C GLY A 123 -2.24 10.03 6.17
N PRO A 124 -1.90 11.19 5.58
CA PRO A 124 -2.38 11.58 4.25
C PRO A 124 -2.04 10.58 3.14
N TYR A 125 -0.86 9.96 3.18
CA TYR A 125 -0.45 8.95 2.20
C TYR A 125 -1.31 7.68 2.29
N ILE A 126 -1.51 7.15 3.50
CA ILE A 126 -2.36 5.99 3.79
C ILE A 126 -3.80 6.26 3.33
N ARG A 127 -4.32 7.46 3.60
CA ARG A 127 -5.66 7.88 3.15
C ARG A 127 -5.77 7.93 1.63
N CYS A 128 -4.76 8.47 0.96
CA CYS A 128 -4.70 8.52 -0.51
C CYS A 128 -4.67 7.09 -1.10
N ALA A 129 -3.89 6.19 -0.51
CA ALA A 129 -3.89 4.78 -0.87
C ALA A 129 -5.31 4.20 -0.74
N ARG A 130 -6.01 4.41 0.38
CA ARG A 130 -7.43 4.01 0.58
C ARG A 130 -8.35 4.44 -0.56
N GLU A 131 -8.27 5.71 -0.95
CA GLU A 131 -9.16 6.27 -1.97
C GLU A 131 -8.92 5.60 -3.33
N ARG A 132 -7.66 5.34 -3.66
CA ARG A 132 -7.29 4.58 -4.87
C ARG A 132 -7.76 3.13 -4.79
N LEU A 133 -7.58 2.48 -3.63
CA LEU A 133 -8.08 1.13 -3.35
C LEU A 133 -9.59 1.04 -3.57
N HIS A 134 -10.36 2.01 -3.09
CA HIS A 134 -11.81 2.04 -3.27
C HIS A 134 -12.24 2.22 -4.72
N LEU A 135 -11.56 3.10 -5.46
CA LEU A 135 -11.86 3.33 -6.87
C LEU A 135 -11.65 2.05 -7.67
N LEU A 136 -10.54 1.35 -7.43
CA LEU A 136 -10.18 0.11 -8.12
C LEU A 136 -11.06 -1.06 -7.65
N ALA A 137 -11.34 -1.18 -6.35
CA ALA A 137 -12.28 -2.15 -5.81
C ALA A 137 -13.69 -1.99 -6.41
N ARG A 138 -14.19 -0.75 -6.54
CA ARG A 138 -15.48 -0.51 -7.23
C ARG A 138 -15.43 -0.97 -8.69
N GLN A 139 -14.31 -0.80 -9.38
CA GLN A 139 -14.14 -1.31 -10.75
C GLN A 139 -14.00 -2.84 -10.81
N TRP A 140 -13.44 -3.48 -9.77
CA TRP A 140 -13.29 -4.93 -9.70
C TRP A 140 -14.58 -5.66 -9.31
N PHE A 141 -15.50 -4.98 -8.61
CA PHE A 141 -16.75 -5.57 -8.12
C PHE A 141 -18.01 -5.18 -8.90
N HIS A 142 -17.87 -4.43 -10.00
CA HIS A 142 -18.93 -4.11 -10.95
C HIS A 142 -18.62 -4.72 -12.32
#